data_AF-C6AYG8-F1
#
_entry.id   AF-C6AYG8-F1
#
_cell.length_a   1.000
_cell.length_b   1.000
_cell.length_c   1.000
_cell.angle_alpha   90.00
_cell.angle_beta   90.00
_cell.angle_gamma   90.00
#
_symmetry.space_group_name_H-M   'P 1'
#
loop_
_entity.id
_entity.type
_entity.pdbx_description
1 polymer ?
#
loop_
_entity_poly.entity_id
_entity_poly.type
_entity_poly.pdbx_seq_one_letter_code
_entity_poly.pdbx_strand_id
1 'polypeptide(L)'
;MTDKTPFYITTAISYPNGKPHIGHAYELIATDAMARYQRLDGKDVFFLTGTDEHGQKMQQTARAEGITAQALADRNSGEFQAMATLLNASNDDFIRTTQERHHETSRNIWKLMADNGDIYKDSYAGWYSVRDEAYYQENETELRADGVRYGPQGTPVEWVEEASYFFKLSEYQEKLLAHYEANPDFIGPAERRNEVISFVKSGLKDLSVSRTTFDWGIKVPDDPAHVMYVWVDALTNYITATGYIEDKNGPRAKYWPADVHIIGKDIIRFHAVYWPAFLMSAKLPLPKRVFAHGFLLNKGEKMSKSLGNVVDPVNLVNHFGLDQVRYFFLREVSFGQDGSYSEEAIGTRINSDLANGIGNLASRSLSMIVKNCDGKIPECGALSDEDKAMLAEVDALHASTREEMGKQQIHRALASIISVVSETDRYFAGQAPWALKKTDPERMGTVLYVTAEVVRQIAILLRPFMPDSSGKLLDLVAAPADKRDFAALGEAGRLTAGTTLEAPTPVFPRYVAPEA
;
A
#
# COMPACT_ATOMS: atom_id res chain seq x y z
N MET A 1 -10.77 12.35 -22.50
CA MET A 1 -9.58 11.64 -23.00
C MET A 1 -9.00 10.88 -21.83
N THR A 2 -8.66 9.60 -21.97
CA THR A 2 -8.05 8.83 -20.89
C THR A 2 -6.65 9.39 -20.65
N ASP A 3 -6.37 9.88 -19.44
CA ASP A 3 -5.05 10.36 -19.03
C ASP A 3 -4.06 9.20 -19.16
N LYS A 4 -3.15 9.21 -20.15
CA LYS A 4 -2.15 8.15 -20.34
C LYS A 4 -0.80 8.48 -19.72
N THR A 5 -0.78 9.38 -18.75
CA THR A 5 0.43 9.71 -18.00
C THR A 5 0.92 8.46 -17.25
N PRO A 6 2.22 8.08 -17.40
CA PRO A 6 2.80 7.01 -16.61
C PRO A 6 2.70 7.31 -15.12
N PHE A 7 2.33 6.30 -14.34
CA PHE A 7 2.28 6.38 -12.88
C PHE A 7 2.96 5.16 -12.28
N TYR A 8 4.04 5.38 -11.53
CA TYR A 8 4.81 4.32 -10.90
C TYR A 8 4.65 4.33 -9.39
N ILE A 9 4.13 3.23 -8.84
CA ILE A 9 3.89 3.05 -7.42
C ILE A 9 4.53 1.76 -6.92
N THR A 10 5.10 1.79 -5.71
CA THR A 10 5.76 0.63 -5.11
C THR A 10 5.31 0.41 -3.67
N THR A 11 5.28 -0.86 -3.24
CA THR A 11 5.47 -1.20 -1.82
C THR A 11 6.96 -1.15 -1.48
N ALA A 12 7.32 -1.23 -0.20
CA ALA A 12 8.59 -1.80 0.20
C ALA A 12 8.65 -3.29 -0.19
N ILE A 13 9.85 -3.82 -0.37
CA ILE A 13 10.05 -5.26 -0.55
C ILE A 13 10.19 -5.93 0.81
N SER A 14 9.46 -7.03 1.03
CA SER A 14 9.38 -7.68 2.34
C SER A 14 10.58 -8.58 2.61
N TYR A 15 11.10 -8.57 3.83
CA TYR A 15 12.18 -9.46 4.25
C TYR A 15 11.62 -10.87 4.56
N PRO A 16 11.87 -11.92 3.75
CA PRO A 16 11.18 -13.19 3.85
C PRO A 16 11.90 -14.15 4.79
N ASN A 17 12.33 -13.68 5.97
CA ASN A 17 12.91 -14.53 7.01
C ASN A 17 11.86 -15.26 7.86
N GLY A 18 10.60 -15.14 7.48
CA GLY A 18 9.47 -15.87 8.03
C GLY A 18 8.22 -15.64 7.19
N LYS A 19 7.11 -16.22 7.64
CA LYS A 19 5.83 -16.13 6.94
C LYS A 19 5.32 -14.69 6.86
N PRO A 20 4.57 -14.33 5.79
CA PRO A 20 3.85 -13.07 5.74
C PRO A 20 2.83 -12.95 6.88
N HIS A 21 2.49 -11.71 7.24
CA HIS A 21 1.54 -11.39 8.30
C HIS A 21 0.75 -10.14 7.91
N ILE A 22 -0.25 -9.76 8.70
CA ILE A 22 -1.18 -8.69 8.34
C ILE A 22 -0.51 -7.32 8.09
N GLY A 23 0.63 -7.02 8.72
CA GLY A 23 1.42 -5.83 8.39
C GLY A 23 1.89 -5.77 6.93
N HIS A 24 2.39 -6.88 6.36
CA HIS A 24 2.78 -6.95 4.96
C HIS A 24 1.56 -6.86 4.03
N ALA A 25 0.47 -7.54 4.41
CA ALA A 25 -0.80 -7.49 3.68
C ALA A 25 -1.38 -6.07 3.66
N TYR A 26 -1.27 -5.32 4.75
CA TYR A 26 -1.78 -3.95 4.85
C TYR A 26 -1.13 -2.99 3.85
N GLU A 27 0.22 -3.00 3.80
CA GLU A 27 0.96 -2.19 2.84
C GLU A 27 0.58 -2.57 1.40
N LEU A 28 0.51 -3.88 1.10
CA LEU A 28 0.12 -4.39 -0.21
C LEU A 28 -1.31 -3.98 -0.61
N ILE A 29 -2.29 -4.14 0.30
CA ILE A 29 -3.70 -3.77 0.06
C ILE A 29 -3.84 -2.27 -0.19
N ALA A 30 -3.19 -1.43 0.63
CA ALA A 30 -3.27 0.02 0.48
C ALA A 30 -2.64 0.49 -0.83
N THR A 31 -1.48 -0.06 -1.17
CA THR A 31 -0.77 0.28 -2.41
C THR A 31 -1.53 -0.21 -3.64
N ASP A 32 -2.11 -1.41 -3.58
CA ASP A 32 -2.97 -1.95 -4.63
C ASP A 32 -4.23 -1.10 -4.83
N ALA A 33 -4.87 -0.64 -3.75
CA ALA A 33 -6.02 0.27 -3.84
C ALA A 33 -5.64 1.60 -4.52
N MET A 34 -4.48 2.17 -4.19
CA MET A 34 -3.98 3.37 -4.87
C MET A 34 -3.67 3.10 -6.36
N ALA A 35 -3.03 1.98 -6.68
CA ALA A 35 -2.73 1.58 -8.06
C ALA A 35 -4.01 1.41 -8.89
N ARG A 36 -5.00 0.67 -8.36
CA ARG A 36 -6.32 0.49 -8.99
C ARG A 36 -7.06 1.80 -9.18
N TYR A 37 -7.00 2.71 -8.20
CA TYR A 37 -7.60 4.05 -8.33
C TYR A 37 -7.01 4.80 -9.52
N GLN A 38 -5.69 4.87 -9.64
CA GLN A 38 -5.02 5.56 -10.75
C GLN A 38 -5.32 4.90 -12.11
N ARG A 39 -5.43 3.56 -12.18
CA ARG A 39 -5.84 2.85 -13.41
C ARG A 39 -7.26 3.20 -13.83
N LEU A 40 -8.21 3.21 -12.88
CA LEU A 40 -9.60 3.58 -13.15
C LEU A 40 -9.73 5.07 -13.51
N ASP A 41 -8.78 5.88 -13.06
CA ASP A 41 -8.60 7.28 -13.43
C ASP A 41 -7.89 7.48 -14.79
N GLY A 42 -7.67 6.38 -15.52
CA GLY A 42 -7.18 6.39 -16.90
C GLY A 42 -5.67 6.18 -17.06
N LYS A 43 -4.89 6.38 -15.99
CA LYS A 43 -3.41 6.37 -16.01
C LYS A 43 -2.83 5.04 -16.46
N ASP A 44 -1.65 5.14 -17.05
CA ASP A 44 -0.80 4.00 -17.36
C ASP A 44 0.02 3.66 -16.10
N VAL A 45 -0.44 2.67 -15.34
CA VAL A 45 0.13 2.36 -14.02
C VAL A 45 1.09 1.18 -14.11
N PHE A 46 2.26 1.34 -13.50
CA PHE A 46 3.14 0.24 -13.13
C PHE A 46 3.18 0.12 -11.60
N PHE A 47 2.77 -1.03 -11.07
CA PHE A 47 2.73 -1.32 -9.64
C PHE A 47 3.73 -2.42 -9.29
N LEU A 48 4.75 -2.09 -8.49
CA LEU A 48 5.77 -3.01 -8.02
C LEU A 48 5.56 -3.45 -6.57
N THR A 49 5.74 -4.74 -6.30
CA THR A 49 5.99 -5.30 -4.97
C THR A 49 7.08 -6.38 -5.06
N GLY A 50 7.50 -6.98 -3.94
CA GLY A 50 8.55 -7.99 -3.98
C GLY A 50 9.14 -8.38 -2.62
N THR A 51 10.30 -9.05 -2.67
CA THR A 51 11.02 -9.53 -1.48
C THR A 51 12.52 -9.18 -1.47
N ASP A 52 13.00 -8.82 -0.28
CA ASP A 52 14.41 -8.56 0.04
C ASP A 52 15.03 -9.81 0.67
N GLU A 53 15.83 -10.54 -0.10
CA GLU A 53 16.17 -11.93 0.14
C GLU A 53 17.60 -12.12 0.63
N HIS A 54 18.41 -11.05 0.72
CA HIS A 54 19.81 -11.10 1.12
C HIS A 54 20.02 -10.76 2.60
N GLY A 55 21.28 -10.82 3.06
CA GLY A 55 21.67 -10.37 4.40
C GLY A 55 21.78 -11.47 5.45
N GLN A 56 22.38 -11.09 6.58
CA GLN A 56 22.79 -12.01 7.64
C GLN A 56 21.61 -12.79 8.25
N LYS A 57 20.46 -12.12 8.44
CA LYS A 57 19.29 -12.71 9.09
C LYS A 57 18.64 -13.84 8.27
N MET A 58 18.61 -13.71 6.94
CA MET A 58 18.23 -14.80 6.04
C MET A 58 19.18 -16.00 6.18
N GLN A 59 20.49 -15.74 6.19
CA GLN A 59 21.48 -16.80 6.35
C GLN A 59 21.39 -17.51 7.71
N GLN A 60 21.20 -16.75 8.80
CA GLN A 60 21.02 -17.31 10.14
C GLN A 60 19.76 -18.16 10.24
N THR A 61 18.64 -17.67 9.69
CA THR A 61 17.37 -18.42 9.67
C THR A 61 17.53 -19.72 8.90
N ALA A 62 18.17 -19.68 7.73
CA ALA A 62 18.40 -20.86 6.91
C ALA A 62 19.28 -21.89 7.62
N ARG A 63 20.35 -21.44 8.30
CA ARG A 63 21.21 -22.29 9.13
C ARG A 63 20.44 -22.92 10.29
N ALA A 64 19.59 -22.16 10.97
CA ALA A 64 18.76 -22.67 12.07
C ALA A 64 17.76 -23.74 11.61
N GLU A 65 17.29 -23.65 10.36
CA GLU A 65 16.41 -24.64 9.74
C GLU A 65 17.14 -25.78 9.01
N GLY A 66 18.47 -25.76 8.94
CA GLY A 66 19.27 -26.77 8.24
C GLY A 66 19.13 -26.74 6.71
N ILE A 67 18.80 -25.59 6.11
CA ILE A 67 18.65 -25.39 4.66
C ILE A 67 19.58 -24.30 4.14
N THR A 68 19.70 -24.16 2.81
CA THR A 68 20.46 -23.06 2.20
C THR A 68 19.65 -21.75 2.23
N ALA A 69 20.34 -20.62 2.21
CA ALA A 69 19.67 -19.31 2.19
C ALA A 69 18.84 -19.10 0.92
N GLN A 70 19.29 -19.62 -0.23
CA GLN A 70 18.50 -19.65 -1.47
C GLN A 70 17.22 -20.47 -1.31
N ALA A 71 17.28 -21.66 -0.70
CA ALA A 71 16.10 -22.49 -0.48
C ALA A 71 15.09 -21.83 0.47
N LEU A 72 15.58 -21.13 1.51
CA LEU A 72 14.74 -20.31 2.39
C LEU A 72 14.07 -19.16 1.62
N ALA A 73 14.83 -18.44 0.80
CA ALA A 73 14.33 -17.35 -0.02
C ALA A 73 13.27 -17.83 -1.02
N ASP A 74 13.52 -18.91 -1.76
CA ASP A 74 12.57 -19.49 -2.71
C ASP A 74 11.26 -19.91 -2.02
N ARG A 75 11.35 -20.59 -0.88
CA ARG A 75 10.17 -21.02 -0.12
C ARG A 75 9.36 -19.84 0.38
N ASN A 76 9.99 -18.92 1.12
CA ASN A 76 9.27 -17.86 1.81
C ASN A 76 8.80 -16.77 0.82
N SER A 77 9.57 -16.44 -0.22
CA SER A 77 9.09 -15.54 -1.28
C SER A 77 7.89 -16.13 -2.03
N GLY A 78 7.82 -17.46 -2.17
CA GLY A 78 6.62 -18.14 -2.65
C GLY A 78 5.40 -17.91 -1.75
N GLU A 79 5.56 -17.87 -0.43
CA GLU A 79 4.47 -17.53 0.50
C GLU A 79 4.01 -16.07 0.36
N PHE A 80 4.92 -15.12 0.13
CA PHE A 80 4.56 -13.72 -0.14
C PHE A 80 3.82 -13.56 -1.48
N GLN A 81 4.21 -14.29 -2.53
CA GLN A 81 3.48 -14.32 -3.80
C GLN A 81 2.09 -14.96 -3.64
N ALA A 82 1.98 -16.02 -2.83
CA ALA A 82 0.70 -16.64 -2.50
C ALA A 82 -0.20 -15.67 -1.72
N MET A 83 0.35 -14.89 -0.77
CA MET A 83 -0.38 -13.81 -0.11
C MET A 83 -0.85 -12.74 -1.10
N ALA A 84 0.00 -12.30 -2.04
CA ALA A 84 -0.40 -11.33 -3.04
C ALA A 84 -1.57 -11.84 -3.92
N THR A 85 -1.53 -13.12 -4.29
CA THR A 85 -2.61 -13.79 -5.03
C THR A 85 -3.89 -13.87 -4.19
N LEU A 86 -3.80 -14.31 -2.93
CA LEU A 86 -4.93 -14.35 -1.99
C LEU A 86 -5.60 -12.99 -1.85
N LEU A 87 -4.80 -11.92 -1.80
CA LEU A 87 -5.27 -10.55 -1.60
C LEU A 87 -5.79 -9.89 -2.87
N ASN A 88 -5.81 -10.62 -4.00
CA ASN A 88 -6.14 -10.11 -5.33
C ASN A 88 -5.33 -8.84 -5.64
N ALA A 89 -4.02 -8.86 -5.36
CA ALA A 89 -3.14 -7.75 -5.69
C ALA A 89 -2.95 -7.65 -7.20
N SER A 90 -2.99 -6.42 -7.73
CA SER A 90 -2.85 -6.11 -9.14
C SER A 90 -1.47 -5.58 -9.49
N ASN A 91 -0.42 -6.06 -8.81
CA ASN A 91 0.95 -5.69 -9.13
C ASN A 91 1.37 -6.21 -10.51
N ASP A 92 2.10 -5.39 -11.24
CA ASP A 92 2.56 -5.67 -12.61
C ASP A 92 3.89 -6.44 -12.63
N ASP A 93 4.64 -6.39 -11.53
CA ASP A 93 5.86 -7.18 -11.32
C ASP A 93 5.96 -7.59 -9.83
N PHE A 94 6.65 -8.70 -9.58
CA PHE A 94 7.05 -9.15 -8.26
C PHE A 94 8.56 -9.35 -8.28
N ILE A 95 9.31 -8.37 -7.78
CA ILE A 95 10.76 -8.41 -7.79
C ILE A 95 11.30 -9.27 -6.67
N ARG A 96 12.37 -10.02 -6.96
CA ARG A 96 13.12 -10.81 -6.00
C ARG A 96 14.57 -10.37 -6.11
N THR A 97 15.19 -10.01 -5.00
CA THR A 97 16.56 -9.48 -5.01
C THR A 97 17.60 -10.52 -5.41
N THR A 98 17.30 -11.82 -5.34
CA THR A 98 18.16 -12.89 -5.91
C THR A 98 18.16 -12.97 -7.45
N GLN A 99 17.32 -12.19 -8.14
CA GLN A 99 17.28 -12.22 -9.61
C GLN A 99 18.52 -11.58 -10.24
N GLU A 100 19.04 -12.18 -11.30
CA GLU A 100 20.24 -11.65 -11.97
C GLU A 100 20.05 -10.23 -12.51
N ARG A 101 18.85 -9.88 -13.01
CA ARG A 101 18.52 -8.51 -13.43
C ARG A 101 18.75 -7.49 -12.31
N HIS A 102 18.48 -7.89 -11.07
CA HIS A 102 18.67 -7.03 -9.91
C HIS A 102 20.14 -6.96 -9.50
N HIS A 103 20.82 -8.12 -9.52
CA HIS A 103 22.26 -8.17 -9.28
C HIS A 103 23.05 -7.25 -10.23
N GLU A 104 22.67 -7.23 -11.50
CA GLU A 104 23.27 -6.34 -12.50
C GLU A 104 23.02 -4.87 -12.18
N THR A 105 21.77 -4.46 -11.95
CA THR A 105 21.44 -3.07 -11.61
C THR A 105 22.14 -2.61 -10.33
N SER A 106 22.19 -3.43 -9.29
CA SER A 106 22.87 -3.10 -8.01
C SER A 106 24.37 -2.88 -8.22
N ARG A 107 25.03 -3.71 -9.05
CA ARG A 107 26.43 -3.48 -9.46
C ARG A 107 26.60 -2.19 -10.26
N ASN A 108 25.64 -1.85 -11.13
CA ASN A 108 25.69 -0.62 -11.92
C ASN A 108 25.53 0.63 -11.04
N ILE A 109 24.58 0.63 -10.09
CA ILE A 109 24.43 1.74 -9.13
C ILE A 109 25.68 1.90 -8.27
N TRP A 110 26.25 0.80 -7.78
CA TRP A 110 27.49 0.84 -7.03
C TRP A 110 28.60 1.55 -7.81
N LYS A 111 28.81 1.14 -9.07
CA LYS A 111 29.81 1.75 -9.95
C LYS A 111 29.54 3.24 -10.17
N LEU A 112 28.30 3.64 -10.42
CA LEU A 112 27.94 5.06 -10.56
C LEU A 112 28.29 5.87 -9.31
N MET A 113 28.02 5.36 -8.10
CA MET A 113 28.39 6.05 -6.86
C MET A 113 29.92 6.09 -6.66
N ALA A 114 30.61 4.98 -6.95
CA ALA A 114 32.07 4.90 -6.86
C ALA A 114 32.78 5.83 -7.86
N ASP A 115 32.31 5.89 -9.11
CA ASP A 115 32.87 6.74 -10.17
C ASP A 115 32.69 8.24 -9.86
N ASN A 116 31.68 8.60 -9.07
CA ASN A 116 31.51 9.96 -8.55
C ASN A 116 32.35 10.26 -7.30
N GLY A 117 33.13 9.29 -6.81
CA GLY A 117 34.04 9.47 -5.68
C GLY A 117 33.37 9.44 -4.31
N ASP A 118 32.15 8.90 -4.23
CA ASP A 118 31.34 8.86 -3.01
C ASP A 118 31.47 7.55 -2.24
N ILE A 119 32.14 6.55 -2.80
CA ILE A 119 32.48 5.30 -2.14
C ILE A 119 33.98 5.25 -1.87
N TYR A 120 34.36 4.98 -0.62
CA TYR A 120 35.75 4.77 -0.23
C TYR A 120 35.88 3.58 0.72
N LYS A 121 37.05 2.96 0.78
CA LYS A 121 37.34 1.84 1.69
C LYS A 121 37.99 2.39 2.96
N ASP A 122 37.49 1.95 4.12
CA ASP A 122 38.03 2.29 5.44
C ASP A 122 37.80 1.11 6.41
N SER A 123 38.26 1.19 7.65
CA SER A 123 37.88 0.24 8.70
C SER A 123 36.80 0.84 9.61
N TYR A 124 35.69 0.10 9.80
CA TYR A 124 34.74 0.40 10.85
C TYR A 124 35.23 -0.29 12.13
N ALA A 125 35.47 0.48 13.18
CA ALA A 125 35.82 -0.05 14.51
C ALA A 125 34.79 0.41 15.53
N GLY A 126 34.12 -0.52 16.22
CA GLY A 126 33.12 -0.19 17.24
C GLY A 126 32.56 -1.39 17.97
N TRP A 127 31.72 -1.13 18.97
CA TRP A 127 31.09 -2.19 19.76
C TRP A 127 29.83 -2.70 19.07
N TYR A 128 29.79 -3.96 18.67
CA TYR A 128 28.65 -4.55 17.97
C TYR A 128 27.85 -5.46 18.91
N SER A 129 26.54 -5.28 18.97
CA SER A 129 25.63 -6.25 19.56
C SER A 129 25.10 -7.17 18.48
N VAL A 130 25.49 -8.44 18.54
CA VAL A 130 24.92 -9.48 17.66
C VAL A 130 23.41 -9.63 17.88
N ARG A 131 22.93 -9.39 19.11
CA ARG A 131 21.51 -9.53 19.45
C ARG A 131 20.65 -8.41 18.88
N ASP A 132 21.17 -7.18 18.91
CA ASP A 132 20.45 -6.00 18.42
C ASP A 132 20.75 -5.70 16.95
N GLU A 133 21.73 -6.41 16.36
CA GLU A 133 22.30 -6.13 15.03
C GLU A 133 22.70 -4.67 14.84
N ALA A 134 23.24 -4.06 15.91
CA ALA A 134 23.53 -2.65 15.99
C ALA A 134 24.95 -2.40 16.47
N TYR A 135 25.58 -1.39 15.88
CA TYR A 135 26.82 -0.83 16.41
C TYR A 135 26.49 0.26 17.41
N TYR A 136 27.22 0.25 18.52
CA TYR A 136 27.20 1.23 19.57
C TYR A 136 28.59 1.87 19.67
N GLN A 137 28.60 3.17 19.93
CA GLN A 137 29.81 3.91 20.24
C GLN A 137 30.29 3.56 21.65
N GLU A 138 31.56 3.79 21.95
CA GLU A 138 32.15 3.53 23.28
C GLU A 138 31.28 4.15 24.40
N ASN A 139 30.82 5.38 24.22
CA ASN A 139 30.00 6.13 25.19
C ASN A 139 28.55 5.64 25.31
N GLU A 140 28.09 4.77 24.41
CA GLU A 140 26.77 4.12 24.45
C GLU A 140 26.83 2.75 25.14
N THR A 141 28.02 2.32 25.57
CA THR A 141 28.24 1.01 26.17
C THR A 141 28.82 1.12 27.58
N GLU A 142 28.58 0.11 28.41
CA GLU A 142 29.14 0.04 29.76
C GLU A 142 29.83 -1.31 30.00
N LEU A 143 31.04 -1.28 30.57
CA LEU A 143 31.70 -2.48 31.07
C LEU A 143 31.16 -2.78 32.47
N ARG A 144 30.50 -3.93 32.64
CA ARG A 144 29.92 -4.34 33.92
C ARG A 144 30.90 -5.18 34.75
N ALA A 145 30.52 -5.44 36.00
CA ALA A 145 31.36 -6.16 36.98
C ALA A 145 31.64 -7.64 36.61
N ASP A 146 30.86 -8.21 35.69
CA ASP A 146 31.08 -9.53 35.11
C ASP A 146 32.19 -9.55 34.04
N GLY A 147 32.80 -8.40 33.75
CA GLY A 147 33.84 -8.26 32.73
C GLY A 147 33.30 -8.24 31.29
N VAL A 148 31.97 -8.21 31.11
CA VAL A 148 31.31 -8.13 29.81
C VAL A 148 30.85 -6.70 29.57
N ARG A 149 31.02 -6.21 28.35
CA ARG A 149 30.53 -4.90 27.94
C ARG A 149 29.12 -5.03 27.36
N TYR A 150 28.23 -4.11 27.74
CA TYR A 150 26.83 -4.12 27.34
C TYR A 150 26.44 -2.85 26.61
N GLY A 151 25.60 -2.96 25.58
CA GLY A 151 24.96 -1.84 24.91
C GLY A 151 23.75 -1.28 25.67
N PRO A 152 23.13 -0.20 25.18
CA PRO A 152 22.01 0.51 25.83
C PRO A 152 20.79 -0.38 26.13
N GLN A 153 20.61 -1.45 25.36
CA GLN A 153 19.51 -2.42 25.51
C GLN A 153 19.85 -3.56 26.48
N GLY A 154 20.98 -3.45 27.20
CA GLY A 154 21.46 -4.47 28.13
C GLY A 154 21.92 -5.75 27.44
N THR A 155 22.37 -5.66 26.19
CA THR A 155 22.89 -6.78 25.39
C THR A 155 24.41 -6.79 25.38
N PRO A 156 25.06 -7.97 25.43
CA PRO A 156 26.50 -8.04 25.27
C PRO A 156 26.94 -7.43 23.94
N VAL A 157 28.05 -6.68 23.97
CA VAL A 157 28.68 -6.09 22.80
C VAL A 157 30.16 -6.49 22.74
N GLU A 158 30.67 -6.67 21.53
CA GLU A 158 32.07 -7.02 21.28
C GLU A 158 32.73 -5.97 20.38
N TRP A 159 34.03 -5.72 20.58
CA TRP A 159 34.76 -4.80 19.71
C TRP A 159 35.01 -5.49 18.38
N VAL A 160 34.50 -4.89 17.31
CA VAL A 160 34.62 -5.41 15.96
C VAL A 160 35.32 -4.35 15.12
N GLU A 161 36.45 -4.72 14.51
CA GLU A 161 37.11 -3.94 13.48
C GLU A 161 37.02 -4.69 12.14
N GLU A 162 36.26 -4.12 11.20
CA GLU A 162 36.03 -4.73 9.90
C GLU A 162 36.31 -3.72 8.80
N ALA A 163 37.08 -4.15 7.80
CA ALA A 163 37.21 -3.39 6.56
C ALA A 163 35.81 -3.27 5.93
N SER A 164 35.45 -2.06 5.51
CA SER A 164 34.20 -1.79 4.85
C SER A 164 34.34 -0.66 3.83
N TYR A 165 33.57 -0.75 2.76
CA TYR A 165 33.27 0.41 1.93
C TYR A 165 32.25 1.30 2.62
N PHE A 166 32.50 2.60 2.60
CA PHE A 166 31.65 3.65 3.13
C PHE A 166 31.15 4.54 2.00
N PHE A 167 29.90 4.97 2.12
CA PHE A 167 29.30 6.01 1.31
C PHE A 167 29.36 7.34 2.06
N LYS A 168 29.78 8.41 1.37
CA LYS A 168 29.95 9.78 1.90
C LYS A 168 28.62 10.49 2.20
N LEU A 169 27.74 9.88 2.98
CA LEU A 169 26.41 10.40 3.30
C LEU A 169 26.47 11.79 3.94
N SER A 170 27.52 12.10 4.69
CA SER A 170 27.71 13.41 5.31
C SER A 170 27.73 14.56 4.29
N GLU A 171 28.27 14.33 3.08
CA GLU A 171 28.33 15.33 1.99
C GLU A 171 26.96 15.63 1.35
N TYR A 172 25.93 14.84 1.67
CA TYR A 172 24.58 14.98 1.10
C TYR A 172 23.60 15.73 2.00
N GLN A 173 24.00 16.11 3.22
CA GLN A 173 23.10 16.75 4.18
C GLN A 173 22.40 18.00 3.62
N GLU A 174 23.17 18.98 3.12
CA GLU A 174 22.61 20.23 2.60
C GLU A 174 21.79 20.03 1.32
N LYS A 175 22.20 19.07 0.46
CA LYS A 175 21.47 18.73 -0.77
C LYS A 175 20.10 18.14 -0.44
N LEU A 176 20.03 17.27 0.57
CA LEU A 176 18.79 16.68 1.05
C LEU A 176 17.86 17.73 1.67
N LEU A 177 18.38 18.60 2.54
CA LEU A 177 17.59 19.68 3.14
C LEU A 177 17.01 20.62 2.09
N ALA A 178 17.83 21.04 1.10
CA ALA A 178 17.37 21.85 -0.02
C ALA A 178 16.29 21.13 -0.85
N HIS A 179 16.43 19.82 -1.06
CA HIS A 179 15.41 19.03 -1.75
C HIS A 179 14.08 19.01 -0.98
N TYR A 180 14.09 18.81 0.34
CA TYR A 180 12.87 18.79 1.17
C TYR A 180 12.18 20.15 1.26
N GLU A 181 12.94 21.24 1.18
CA GLU A 181 12.41 22.60 1.13
C GLU A 181 11.75 22.88 -0.21
N ALA A 182 12.42 22.55 -1.32
CA ALA A 182 11.88 22.73 -2.67
C ALA A 182 10.68 21.81 -2.98
N ASN A 183 10.59 20.66 -2.30
CA ASN A 183 9.56 19.64 -2.54
C ASN A 183 8.85 19.31 -1.21
N PRO A 184 7.93 20.18 -0.72
CA PRO A 184 7.27 19.97 0.57
C PRO A 184 6.48 18.67 0.65
N ASP A 185 5.98 18.18 -0.49
CA ASP A 185 5.22 16.93 -0.61
C ASP A 185 6.09 15.68 -0.86
N PHE A 186 7.43 15.79 -0.84
CA PHE A 186 8.31 14.65 -1.03
C PHE A 186 8.13 13.59 0.08
N ILE A 187 7.86 13.99 1.32
CA ILE A 187 7.69 13.07 2.46
C ILE A 187 6.30 13.27 3.07
N GLY A 188 5.55 12.17 3.20
CA GLY A 188 4.26 12.14 3.87
C GLY A 188 4.16 11.02 4.91
N PRO A 189 3.28 11.15 5.93
CA PRO A 189 2.56 12.37 6.31
C PRO A 189 3.48 13.43 6.94
N ALA A 190 2.93 14.62 7.26
CA ALA A 190 3.72 15.78 7.69
C ALA A 190 4.54 15.53 8.96
N GLU A 191 4.04 14.71 9.89
CA GLU A 191 4.78 14.37 11.11
C GLU A 191 6.06 13.62 10.77
N ARG A 192 5.99 12.69 9.81
CA ARG A 192 7.14 11.92 9.35
C ARG A 192 8.17 12.78 8.61
N ARG A 193 7.70 13.74 7.80
CA ARG A 193 8.56 14.75 7.17
C ARG A 193 9.37 15.53 8.20
N ASN A 194 8.72 16.00 9.26
CA ASN A 194 9.37 16.78 10.31
C ASN A 194 10.42 15.97 11.06
N GLU A 195 10.15 14.69 11.34
CA GLU A 195 11.12 13.77 11.95
C GLU A 195 12.35 13.56 11.06
N VAL A 196 12.17 13.34 9.75
CA VAL A 196 13.29 13.17 8.81
C VAL A 196 14.11 14.46 8.72
N ILE A 197 13.47 15.62 8.61
CA ILE A 197 14.19 16.91 8.55
C ILE A 197 14.97 17.14 9.85
N SER A 198 14.37 16.86 11.02
CA SER A 198 15.06 17.00 12.30
C SER A 198 16.26 16.06 12.41
N PHE A 199 16.15 14.83 11.91
CA PHE A 199 17.25 13.88 11.87
C PHE A 199 18.39 14.38 10.97
N VAL A 200 18.09 14.83 9.75
CA VAL A 200 19.12 15.33 8.82
C VAL A 200 19.80 16.59 9.37
N LYS A 201 19.06 17.50 10.01
CA LYS A 201 19.62 18.69 10.68
C LYS A 201 20.54 18.36 11.86
N SER A 202 20.44 17.16 12.44
CA SER A 202 21.28 16.76 13.57
C SER A 202 22.70 16.34 13.19
N GLY A 203 22.99 16.24 11.89
CA GLY A 203 24.30 15.81 11.38
C GLY A 203 24.24 14.40 10.76
N LEU A 204 24.56 14.28 9.48
CA LEU A 204 24.74 12.98 8.84
C LEU A 204 26.20 12.51 8.95
N LYS A 205 26.37 11.21 9.21
CA LYS A 205 27.67 10.52 9.18
C LYS A 205 27.74 9.58 7.98
N ASP A 206 28.95 9.29 7.53
CA ASP A 206 29.18 8.36 6.44
C ASP A 206 28.68 6.94 6.79
N LEU A 207 28.15 6.27 5.78
CA LEU A 207 27.39 5.04 5.93
C LEU A 207 28.20 3.86 5.43
N SER A 208 28.42 2.85 6.27
CA SER A 208 29.03 1.59 5.83
C SER A 208 28.09 0.83 4.89
N VAL A 209 28.51 0.68 3.63
CA VAL A 209 27.75 0.08 2.52
C VAL A 209 28.25 -1.30 2.09
N SER A 210 29.14 -1.94 2.86
CA SER A 210 29.53 -3.34 2.63
C SER A 210 29.81 -4.12 3.91
N ARG A 211 29.87 -5.45 3.83
CA ARG A 211 30.24 -6.36 4.94
C ARG A 211 31.16 -7.47 4.44
N THR A 212 31.97 -8.03 5.35
CA THR A 212 32.84 -9.20 5.08
C THR A 212 32.47 -10.43 5.91
N THR A 213 31.58 -10.28 6.89
CA THR A 213 31.21 -11.31 7.88
C THR A 213 30.28 -12.40 7.38
N PHE A 214 29.64 -12.20 6.23
CA PHE A 214 28.76 -13.17 5.61
C PHE A 214 28.84 -13.07 4.08
N ASP A 215 28.43 -14.13 3.41
CA ASP A 215 28.54 -14.29 1.96
C ASP A 215 27.19 -14.22 1.22
N TRP A 216 26.06 -14.24 1.95
CA TRP A 216 24.71 -14.15 1.39
C TRP A 216 24.30 -12.71 1.05
N GLY A 217 24.72 -12.25 -0.13
CA GLY A 217 24.41 -10.93 -0.67
C GLY A 217 25.11 -10.68 -2.00
N ILE A 218 24.80 -9.55 -2.64
CA ILE A 218 25.44 -9.14 -3.90
C ILE A 218 26.89 -8.77 -3.64
N LYS A 219 27.82 -9.31 -4.43
CA LYS A 219 29.25 -8.99 -4.31
C LYS A 219 29.55 -7.57 -4.76
N VAL A 220 30.42 -6.89 -4.00
CA VAL A 220 30.97 -5.60 -4.41
C VAL A 220 31.78 -5.79 -5.71
N PRO A 221 31.57 -4.97 -6.75
CA PRO A 221 32.36 -5.02 -7.97
C PRO A 221 33.85 -4.95 -7.66
N ASP A 222 34.63 -5.83 -8.29
CA ASP A 222 36.09 -5.89 -8.19
C ASP A 222 36.65 -6.21 -6.77
N ASP A 223 35.79 -6.51 -5.79
CA ASP A 223 36.18 -6.96 -4.43
C ASP A 223 35.22 -8.03 -3.88
N PRO A 224 35.37 -9.31 -4.30
CA PRO A 224 34.43 -10.39 -3.95
C PRO A 224 34.46 -10.81 -2.47
N ALA A 225 35.44 -10.32 -1.70
CA ALA A 225 35.48 -10.51 -0.25
C ALA A 225 34.37 -9.72 0.46
N HIS A 226 33.85 -8.66 -0.18
CA HIS A 226 32.78 -7.84 0.35
C HIS A 226 31.43 -8.17 -0.30
N VAL A 227 30.39 -8.19 0.52
CA VAL A 227 28.99 -8.14 0.08
C VAL A 227 28.45 -6.72 0.29
N MET A 228 27.62 -6.26 -0.64
CA MET A 228 26.92 -4.98 -0.50
C MET A 228 26.01 -5.02 0.73
N TYR A 229 25.90 -3.87 1.39
CA TYR A 229 24.93 -3.67 2.45
C TYR A 229 23.52 -3.84 1.89
N VAL A 230 22.70 -4.62 2.61
CA VAL A 230 21.37 -5.03 2.17
C VAL A 230 20.49 -3.84 1.75
N TRP A 231 20.64 -2.65 2.34
CA TRP A 231 19.83 -1.50 1.93
C TRP A 231 20.29 -0.83 0.63
N VAL A 232 21.56 -0.95 0.23
CA VAL A 232 21.98 -0.51 -1.11
C VAL A 232 21.36 -1.40 -2.18
N ASP A 233 21.43 -2.71 -1.94
CA ASP A 233 20.81 -3.75 -2.75
C ASP A 233 19.28 -3.59 -2.79
N ALA A 234 18.62 -3.69 -1.64
CA ALA A 234 17.17 -3.61 -1.52
C ALA A 234 16.60 -2.32 -2.12
N LEU A 235 17.16 -1.12 -1.85
CA LEU A 235 16.62 0.13 -2.43
C LEU A 235 16.75 0.17 -3.96
N THR A 236 17.73 -0.54 -4.54
CA THR A 236 17.92 -0.62 -5.99
C THR A 236 16.75 -1.32 -6.69
N ASN A 237 15.93 -2.11 -5.98
CA ASN A 237 14.81 -2.85 -6.57
C ASN A 237 13.87 -1.93 -7.38
N TYR A 238 13.66 -0.72 -6.86
CA TYR A 238 12.75 0.27 -7.44
C TYR A 238 13.15 0.68 -8.86
N ILE A 239 14.45 0.81 -9.13
CA ILE A 239 14.92 1.18 -10.46
C ILE A 239 15.16 -0.06 -11.34
N THR A 240 15.57 -1.20 -10.76
CA THR A 240 15.66 -2.49 -11.47
C THR A 240 14.35 -2.83 -12.18
N ALA A 241 13.21 -2.67 -11.51
CA ALA A 241 11.91 -3.03 -12.09
C ALA A 241 11.55 -2.24 -13.35
N THR A 242 12.14 -1.05 -13.52
CA THR A 242 11.94 -0.17 -14.67
C THR A 242 12.95 -0.41 -15.80
N GLY A 243 14.09 -1.06 -15.51
CA GLY A 243 15.22 -1.23 -16.45
C GLY A 243 15.88 0.08 -16.87
N TYR A 244 15.64 1.19 -16.15
CA TYR A 244 16.03 2.54 -16.57
C TYR A 244 17.56 2.72 -16.65
N ILE A 245 18.32 2.03 -15.79
CA ILE A 245 19.79 2.15 -15.78
C ILE A 245 20.37 1.48 -17.03
N GLU A 246 19.86 0.29 -17.36
CA GLU A 246 20.32 -0.52 -18.47
C GLU A 246 19.89 0.07 -19.82
N ASP A 247 18.63 0.51 -19.94
CA ASP A 247 18.11 1.16 -21.15
C ASP A 247 17.10 2.27 -20.81
N LYS A 248 17.53 3.53 -20.96
CA LYS A 248 16.69 4.72 -20.73
C LYS A 248 15.52 4.85 -21.71
N ASN A 249 15.54 4.14 -22.84
CA ASN A 249 14.45 4.09 -23.82
C ASN A 249 13.68 2.75 -23.76
N GLY A 250 13.98 1.91 -22.77
CA GLY A 250 13.34 0.63 -22.59
C GLY A 250 11.84 0.76 -22.32
N PRO A 251 11.06 -0.32 -22.49
CA PRO A 251 9.59 -0.28 -22.43
C PRO A 251 9.03 0.22 -21.09
N ARG A 252 9.79 0.04 -20.00
CA ARG A 252 9.42 0.47 -18.65
C ARG A 252 10.21 1.68 -18.14
N ALA A 253 11.14 2.22 -18.92
CA ALA A 253 11.97 3.35 -18.50
C ALA A 253 11.14 4.63 -18.23
N LYS A 254 10.02 4.80 -18.95
CA LYS A 254 9.06 5.91 -18.77
C LYS A 254 8.44 5.99 -17.36
N TYR A 255 8.49 4.92 -16.58
CA TYR A 255 7.96 4.87 -15.22
C TYR A 255 8.97 5.43 -14.18
N TRP A 256 10.25 5.59 -14.54
CA TRP A 256 11.23 6.17 -13.64
C TRP A 256 11.25 7.70 -13.73
N PRO A 257 11.29 8.44 -12.60
CA PRO A 257 11.29 7.97 -11.21
C PRO A 257 9.88 7.68 -10.66
N ALA A 258 9.81 6.93 -9.56
CA ALA A 258 8.56 6.58 -8.90
C ALA A 258 7.72 7.80 -8.52
N ASP A 259 6.42 7.75 -8.79
CA ASP A 259 5.46 8.76 -8.34
C ASP A 259 5.23 8.66 -6.83
N VAL A 260 5.19 7.44 -6.28
CA VAL A 260 5.10 7.24 -4.84
C VAL A 260 5.69 5.91 -4.39
N HIS A 261 6.52 5.96 -3.36
CA HIS A 261 6.91 4.80 -2.56
C HIS A 261 6.01 4.72 -1.32
N ILE A 262 5.28 3.61 -1.15
CA ILE A 262 4.51 3.33 0.06
C ILE A 262 5.32 2.38 0.94
N ILE A 263 5.57 2.81 2.18
CA ILE A 263 6.45 2.10 3.12
C ILE A 263 5.90 2.16 4.55
N GLY A 264 6.35 1.25 5.41
CA GLY A 264 6.23 1.39 6.86
C GLY A 264 7.10 2.52 7.44
N LYS A 265 6.65 3.14 8.55
CA LYS A 265 7.38 4.23 9.22
C LYS A 265 8.75 3.83 9.79
N ASP A 266 8.97 2.55 10.07
CA ASP A 266 10.26 2.01 10.53
C ASP A 266 11.39 2.18 9.51
N ILE A 267 11.06 2.14 8.23
CA ILE A 267 12.06 2.15 7.15
C ILE A 267 12.17 3.51 6.44
N ILE A 268 11.58 4.55 7.02
CA ILE A 268 11.53 5.88 6.40
C ILE A 268 12.90 6.51 6.18
N ARG A 269 13.87 6.31 7.09
CA ARG A 269 15.21 6.90 6.96
C ARG A 269 15.93 6.35 5.72
N PHE A 270 15.77 5.06 5.44
CA PHE A 270 16.36 4.44 4.25
C PHE A 270 15.80 5.08 2.97
N HIS A 271 14.50 5.35 2.92
CA HIS A 271 13.81 5.86 1.72
C HIS A 271 13.88 7.38 1.55
N ALA A 272 13.93 8.13 2.64
CA ALA A 272 13.90 9.59 2.62
C ALA A 272 15.29 10.24 2.78
N VAL A 273 16.30 9.49 3.25
CA VAL A 273 17.68 9.99 3.43
C VAL A 273 18.65 9.22 2.55
N TYR A 274 18.78 7.90 2.73
CA TYR A 274 19.83 7.14 2.04
C TYR A 274 19.54 6.99 0.56
N TRP A 275 18.31 6.61 0.21
CA TRP A 275 17.91 6.43 -1.18
C TRP A 275 18.09 7.70 -2.03
N PRO A 276 17.57 8.87 -1.64
CA PRO A 276 17.82 10.08 -2.41
C PRO A 276 19.30 10.48 -2.43
N ALA A 277 20.08 10.21 -1.37
CA ALA A 277 21.53 10.44 -1.40
C ALA A 277 22.25 9.53 -2.41
N PHE A 278 21.92 8.24 -2.46
CA PHE A 278 22.44 7.29 -3.45
C PHE A 278 22.07 7.71 -4.87
N LEU A 279 20.82 8.12 -5.10
CA LEU A 279 20.37 8.60 -6.40
C LEU A 279 21.04 9.93 -6.80
N MET A 280 21.21 10.87 -5.87
CA MET A 280 21.95 12.12 -6.12
C MET A 280 23.40 11.83 -6.49
N SER A 281 24.06 10.91 -5.78
CA SER A 281 25.41 10.44 -6.09
C SER A 281 25.48 9.84 -7.48
N ALA A 282 24.58 8.89 -7.79
CA ALA A 282 24.49 8.26 -9.10
C ALA A 282 23.96 9.18 -10.23
N LYS A 283 23.63 10.44 -9.93
CA LYS A 283 23.05 11.42 -10.86
C LYS A 283 21.75 10.94 -11.53
N LEU A 284 20.91 10.27 -10.75
CA LEU A 284 19.62 9.72 -11.16
C LEU A 284 18.45 10.57 -10.66
N PRO A 285 17.32 10.62 -11.39
CA PRO A 285 16.10 11.29 -10.91
C PRO A 285 15.61 10.74 -9.57
N LEU A 286 15.13 11.63 -8.69
CA LEU A 286 14.58 11.28 -7.38
C LEU A 286 13.10 10.92 -7.48
N PRO A 287 12.58 10.03 -6.59
CA PRO A 287 11.14 9.78 -6.51
C PRO A 287 10.37 11.05 -6.17
N LYS A 288 9.13 11.15 -6.64
CA LYS A 288 8.29 12.33 -6.39
C LYS A 288 7.76 12.36 -4.95
N ARG A 289 7.55 11.18 -4.36
CA ARG A 289 7.00 11.05 -2.99
C ARG A 289 7.40 9.75 -2.30
N VAL A 290 7.59 9.84 -0.98
CA VAL A 290 7.70 8.74 -0.03
C VAL A 290 6.59 8.92 1.01
N PHE A 291 5.68 7.95 1.11
CA PHE A 291 4.62 7.96 2.11
C PHE A 291 4.81 6.83 3.11
N ALA A 292 4.99 7.19 4.39
CA ALA A 292 5.20 6.26 5.48
C ALA A 292 3.92 6.03 6.29
N HIS A 293 3.38 4.82 6.26
CA HIS A 293 2.20 4.44 7.05
C HIS A 293 2.59 3.95 8.45
N GLY A 294 1.62 3.95 9.37
CA GLY A 294 1.79 3.43 10.73
C GLY A 294 1.68 1.91 10.81
N PHE A 295 1.87 1.38 12.02
CA PHE A 295 1.78 -0.04 12.28
C PHE A 295 0.34 -0.48 12.55
N LEU A 296 0.06 -1.74 12.21
CA LEU A 296 -1.10 -2.42 12.75
C LEU A 296 -0.78 -3.04 14.11
N LEU A 297 -1.70 -2.83 15.04
CA LEU A 297 -1.69 -3.37 16.40
C LEU A 297 -2.83 -4.40 16.52
N ASN A 298 -2.63 -5.43 17.34
CA ASN A 298 -3.66 -6.40 17.67
C ASN A 298 -4.24 -6.03 19.05
N LYS A 299 -5.50 -5.58 19.09
CA LYS A 299 -6.15 -5.05 20.31
C LYS A 299 -5.29 -4.02 21.06
N GLY A 300 -4.61 -3.15 20.31
CA GLY A 300 -3.72 -2.10 20.83
C GLY A 300 -2.29 -2.56 21.16
N GLU A 301 -1.96 -3.85 21.03
CA GLU A 301 -0.64 -4.37 21.30
C GLU A 301 0.18 -4.59 20.03
N LYS A 302 1.50 -4.36 20.12
CA LYS A 302 2.42 -4.63 19.00
C LYS A 302 2.45 -6.13 18.70
N MET A 303 2.25 -6.49 17.44
CA MET A 303 2.36 -7.87 17.01
C MET A 303 3.80 -8.38 17.11
N SER A 304 3.98 -9.57 17.68
CA SER A 304 5.28 -10.26 17.70
C SER A 304 5.11 -11.77 17.79
N LYS A 305 6.05 -12.52 17.22
CA LYS A 305 6.04 -14.00 17.29
C LYS A 305 6.11 -14.50 18.73
N SER A 306 6.86 -13.83 19.61
CA SER A 306 7.01 -14.19 21.02
C SER A 306 5.72 -14.05 21.82
N LEU A 307 4.84 -13.11 21.47
CA LEU A 307 3.53 -12.93 22.12
C LEU A 307 2.44 -13.82 21.51
N GLY A 308 2.72 -14.52 20.40
CA GLY A 308 1.73 -15.36 19.71
C GLY A 308 0.55 -14.60 19.13
N ASN A 309 0.61 -13.26 19.08
CA ASN A 309 -0.48 -12.38 18.66
C ASN A 309 -0.37 -11.93 17.18
N VAL A 310 0.50 -12.58 16.39
CA VAL A 310 0.66 -12.30 14.95
C VAL A 310 -0.57 -12.78 14.20
N VAL A 311 -1.15 -11.90 13.40
CA VAL A 311 -2.36 -12.19 12.62
C VAL A 311 -1.97 -12.66 11.22
N ASP A 312 -2.42 -13.85 10.87
CA ASP A 312 -2.27 -14.43 9.53
C ASP A 312 -3.35 -13.87 8.58
N PRO A 313 -2.98 -13.22 7.46
CA PRO A 313 -3.94 -12.71 6.49
C PRO A 313 -4.82 -13.80 5.87
N VAL A 314 -4.34 -15.04 5.75
CA VAL A 314 -5.12 -16.18 5.23
C VAL A 314 -6.33 -16.44 6.12
N ASN A 315 -6.12 -16.46 7.45
CA ASN A 315 -7.19 -16.72 8.40
C ASN A 315 -8.25 -15.61 8.36
N LEU A 316 -7.84 -14.34 8.26
CA LEU A 316 -8.77 -13.22 8.14
C LEU A 316 -9.61 -13.31 6.87
N VAL A 317 -8.98 -13.58 5.72
CA VAL A 317 -9.67 -13.65 4.43
C VAL A 317 -10.64 -14.84 4.40
N ASN A 318 -10.24 -15.99 4.92
CA ASN A 318 -11.11 -17.17 5.00
C ASN A 318 -12.31 -16.94 5.93
N HIS A 319 -12.13 -16.19 7.01
CA HIS A 319 -13.17 -15.96 8.00
C HIS A 319 -14.15 -14.84 7.62
N PHE A 320 -13.63 -13.71 7.13
CA PHE A 320 -14.44 -12.51 6.88
C PHE A 320 -14.73 -12.24 5.39
N GLY A 321 -13.95 -12.85 4.48
CA GLY A 321 -13.97 -12.54 3.06
C GLY A 321 -12.93 -11.48 2.67
N LEU A 322 -12.38 -11.60 1.46
CA LEU A 322 -11.28 -10.77 0.98
C LEU A 322 -11.63 -9.27 0.99
N ASP A 323 -12.71 -8.90 0.33
CA ASP A 323 -13.09 -7.50 0.18
C ASP A 323 -13.47 -6.84 1.50
N GLN A 324 -14.10 -7.61 2.41
CA GLN A 324 -14.41 -7.17 3.76
C GLN A 324 -13.15 -6.83 4.55
N VAL A 325 -12.13 -7.68 4.46
CA VAL A 325 -10.81 -7.45 5.07
C VAL A 325 -10.13 -6.23 4.47
N ARG A 326 -10.11 -6.12 3.13
CA ARG A 326 -9.56 -4.95 2.44
C ARG A 326 -10.24 -3.67 2.88
N TYR A 327 -11.57 -3.63 2.84
CA TYR A 327 -12.37 -2.49 3.26
C TYR A 327 -12.07 -2.09 4.70
N PHE A 328 -12.07 -3.04 5.63
CA PHE A 328 -11.83 -2.76 7.04
C PHE A 328 -10.50 -2.04 7.25
N PHE A 329 -9.40 -2.58 6.75
CA PHE A 329 -8.08 -1.98 6.98
C PHE A 329 -7.93 -0.60 6.33
N LEU A 330 -8.57 -0.40 5.18
CA LEU A 330 -8.54 0.87 4.46
C LEU A 330 -9.48 1.93 5.05
N ARG A 331 -10.55 1.51 5.74
CA ARG A 331 -11.56 2.39 6.34
C ARG A 331 -11.31 2.72 7.81
N GLU A 332 -10.92 1.72 8.59
CA GLU A 332 -10.79 1.84 10.05
C GLU A 332 -9.50 2.57 10.44
N VAL A 333 -8.41 2.27 9.74
CA VAL A 333 -7.10 2.84 10.05
C VAL A 333 -6.90 4.14 9.26
N SER A 334 -6.65 5.22 9.99
CA SER A 334 -6.20 6.48 9.40
C SER A 334 -4.82 6.29 8.78
N PHE A 335 -4.76 6.00 7.47
CA PHE A 335 -3.51 5.71 6.75
C PHE A 335 -2.44 6.78 7.01
N GLY A 336 -1.31 6.39 7.58
CA GLY A 336 -0.28 7.29 8.13
C GLY A 336 -0.11 7.21 9.65
N GLN A 337 -1.15 6.79 10.36
CA GLN A 337 -1.15 6.57 11.82
C GLN A 337 -1.13 5.08 12.16
N ASP A 338 -0.81 4.77 13.41
CA ASP A 338 -0.96 3.40 13.91
C ASP A 338 -2.45 3.07 14.04
N GLY A 339 -2.82 1.85 13.64
CA GLY A 339 -4.19 1.34 13.68
C GLY A 339 -4.29 0.11 14.54
N SER A 340 -5.44 -0.12 15.16
CA SER A 340 -5.71 -1.37 15.88
C SER A 340 -6.74 -2.20 15.13
N TYR A 341 -6.51 -3.51 15.10
CA TYR A 341 -7.47 -4.50 14.62
C TYR A 341 -8.06 -5.28 15.80
N SER A 342 -9.34 -5.63 15.68
CA SER A 342 -9.99 -6.69 16.45
C SER A 342 -11.08 -7.36 15.59
N GLU A 343 -11.39 -8.63 15.84
CA GLU A 343 -12.46 -9.35 15.11
C GLU A 343 -13.82 -8.66 15.28
N GLU A 344 -14.08 -8.13 16.47
CA GLU A 344 -15.30 -7.40 16.79
C GLU A 344 -15.41 -6.11 15.97
N ALA A 345 -14.30 -5.40 15.77
CA ALA A 345 -14.24 -4.21 14.93
C ALA A 345 -14.48 -4.53 13.44
N ILE A 346 -13.89 -5.62 12.94
CA ILE A 346 -14.17 -6.09 11.56
C ILE A 346 -15.64 -6.41 11.40
N GLY A 347 -16.20 -7.26 12.27
CA GLY A 347 -17.60 -7.65 12.21
C GLY A 347 -18.55 -6.44 12.28
N THR A 348 -18.21 -5.44 13.10
CA THR A 348 -18.97 -4.19 13.19
C THR A 348 -18.97 -3.44 11.86
N ARG A 349 -17.81 -3.23 11.22
CA ARG A 349 -17.71 -2.53 9.93
C ARG A 349 -18.38 -3.27 8.78
N ILE A 350 -18.24 -4.60 8.74
CA ILE A 350 -18.96 -5.43 7.76
C ILE A 350 -20.47 -5.23 7.93
N ASN A 351 -20.97 -5.27 9.14
CA ASN A 351 -22.40 -5.15 9.39
C ASN A 351 -22.92 -3.74 9.16
N SER A 352 -22.23 -2.70 9.65
CA SER A 352 -22.69 -1.31 9.55
C SER A 352 -22.59 -0.77 8.14
N ASP A 353 -21.41 -0.83 7.54
CA ASP A 353 -21.11 -0.07 6.32
C ASP A 353 -21.46 -0.91 5.08
N LEU A 354 -21.10 -2.19 5.09
CA LEU A 354 -21.23 -3.06 3.92
C LEU A 354 -22.62 -3.68 3.84
N ALA A 355 -23.04 -4.44 4.86
CA ALA A 355 -24.32 -5.14 4.82
C ALA A 355 -25.52 -4.20 4.99
N ASN A 356 -25.52 -3.36 6.04
CA ASN A 356 -26.65 -2.47 6.34
C ASN A 356 -26.64 -1.16 5.54
N GLY A 357 -25.47 -0.68 5.12
CA GLY A 357 -25.34 0.46 4.23
C GLY A 357 -25.48 0.03 2.77
N ILE A 358 -24.34 -0.19 2.10
CA ILE A 358 -24.26 -0.39 0.65
C ILE A 358 -25.16 -1.54 0.18
N GLY A 359 -25.06 -2.71 0.82
CA GLY A 359 -25.78 -3.92 0.42
C GLY A 359 -27.29 -3.79 0.57
N ASN A 360 -27.76 -3.20 1.67
CA ASN A 360 -29.19 -2.97 1.90
C ASN A 360 -29.77 -1.92 0.95
N LEU A 361 -29.07 -0.82 0.72
CA LEU A 361 -29.48 0.22 -0.22
C LEU A 361 -29.64 -0.35 -1.64
N ALA A 362 -28.65 -1.11 -2.12
CA ALA A 362 -28.70 -1.79 -3.41
C ALA A 362 -29.83 -2.83 -3.45
N SER A 363 -29.91 -3.73 -2.48
CA SER A 363 -30.92 -4.79 -2.47
C SER A 363 -32.35 -4.25 -2.44
N ARG A 364 -32.64 -3.25 -1.59
CA ARG A 364 -33.98 -2.68 -1.44
C ARG A 364 -34.43 -1.93 -2.70
N SER A 365 -33.58 -1.06 -3.24
CA SER A 365 -33.90 -0.27 -4.42
C SER A 365 -34.09 -1.16 -5.66
N LEU A 366 -33.14 -2.06 -5.93
CA LEU A 366 -33.18 -2.92 -7.12
C LEU A 366 -34.29 -3.98 -7.03
N SER A 367 -34.58 -4.52 -5.84
CA SER A 367 -35.73 -5.42 -5.65
C SER A 367 -37.06 -4.72 -5.95
N MET A 368 -37.17 -3.43 -5.65
CA MET A 368 -38.38 -2.66 -5.97
C MET A 368 -38.51 -2.40 -7.47
N ILE A 369 -37.40 -2.14 -8.17
CA ILE A 369 -37.40 -2.05 -9.64
C ILE A 369 -37.87 -3.38 -10.24
N VAL A 370 -37.31 -4.51 -9.80
CA VAL A 370 -37.68 -5.82 -10.33
C VAL A 370 -39.16 -6.14 -10.13
N LYS A 371 -39.72 -5.79 -8.97
CA LYS A 371 -41.11 -6.10 -8.62
C LYS A 371 -42.14 -5.14 -9.19
N ASN A 372 -41.79 -3.86 -9.35
CA ASN A 372 -42.77 -2.81 -9.64
C ASN A 372 -42.50 -2.04 -10.95
N CYS A 373 -41.40 -2.35 -11.65
CA CYS A 373 -41.00 -1.72 -12.92
C CYS A 373 -40.61 -2.78 -13.98
N ASP A 374 -41.30 -3.93 -13.98
CA ASP A 374 -41.13 -5.02 -14.95
C ASP A 374 -39.69 -5.54 -15.11
N GLY A 375 -38.87 -5.47 -14.05
CA GLY A 375 -37.47 -5.88 -14.16
C GLY A 375 -36.62 -4.93 -14.99
N LYS A 376 -37.00 -3.66 -15.15
CA LYS A 376 -36.27 -2.71 -16.00
C LYS A 376 -36.01 -1.41 -15.26
N ILE A 377 -34.83 -0.82 -15.49
CA ILE A 377 -34.52 0.53 -15.02
C ILE A 377 -35.65 1.47 -15.49
N PRO A 378 -36.36 2.16 -14.56
CA PRO A 378 -37.49 2.99 -14.91
C PRO A 378 -37.05 4.25 -15.68
N GLU A 379 -37.99 4.89 -16.38
CA GLU A 379 -37.75 6.23 -16.93
C GLU A 379 -37.55 7.23 -15.80
N CYS A 380 -36.56 8.10 -15.95
CA CYS A 380 -36.34 9.22 -15.05
C CYS A 380 -37.26 10.36 -15.47
N GLY A 381 -38.32 10.60 -14.70
CA GLY A 381 -39.26 11.69 -14.91
C GLY A 381 -38.69 13.05 -14.48
N ALA A 382 -39.57 14.02 -14.23
CA ALA A 382 -39.15 15.33 -13.76
C ALA A 382 -38.48 15.24 -12.37
N LEU A 383 -37.24 15.72 -12.29
CA LEU A 383 -36.47 15.74 -11.05
C LEU A 383 -36.95 16.84 -10.10
N SER A 384 -37.26 16.46 -8.86
CA SER A 384 -37.44 17.41 -7.75
C SER A 384 -36.11 18.03 -7.35
N ASP A 385 -36.14 19.04 -6.49
CA ASP A 385 -34.92 19.65 -5.96
C ASP A 385 -34.13 18.67 -5.07
N GLU A 386 -34.82 17.78 -4.37
CA GLU A 386 -34.20 16.72 -3.57
C GLU A 386 -33.49 15.68 -4.47
N ASP A 387 -34.07 15.33 -5.62
CA ASP A 387 -33.43 14.42 -6.57
C ASP A 387 -32.17 15.03 -7.18
N LYS A 388 -32.26 16.31 -7.60
CA LYS A 388 -31.13 17.05 -8.15
C LYS A 388 -30.01 17.17 -7.14
N ALA A 389 -30.34 17.45 -5.88
CA ALA A 389 -29.36 17.51 -4.80
C ALA A 389 -28.66 16.15 -4.62
N MET A 390 -29.41 15.04 -4.62
CA MET A 390 -28.83 13.71 -4.48
C MET A 390 -27.92 13.33 -5.65
N LEU A 391 -28.34 13.62 -6.88
CA LEU A 391 -27.54 13.38 -8.09
C LEU A 391 -26.29 14.25 -8.13
N ALA A 392 -26.39 15.52 -7.70
CA ALA A 392 -25.24 16.43 -7.62
C ALA A 392 -24.23 16.00 -6.57
N GLU A 393 -24.69 15.48 -5.43
CA GLU A 393 -23.80 14.99 -4.36
C GLU A 393 -22.97 13.79 -4.83
N VAL A 394 -23.59 12.80 -5.47
CA VAL A 394 -22.85 11.64 -5.98
C VAL A 394 -21.91 12.02 -7.15
N ASP A 395 -22.30 12.99 -7.99
CA ASP A 395 -21.46 13.46 -9.10
C ASP A 395 -20.21 14.20 -8.61
N ALA A 396 -20.30 14.91 -7.49
CA ALA A 396 -19.18 15.60 -6.86
C ALA A 396 -18.18 14.64 -6.17
N LEU A 397 -18.60 13.40 -5.86
CA LEU A 397 -17.84 12.45 -5.05
C LEU A 397 -16.51 12.02 -5.69
N HIS A 398 -16.44 11.99 -7.02
CA HIS A 398 -15.19 11.68 -7.72
C HIS A 398 -14.11 12.74 -7.47
N ALA A 399 -14.47 14.02 -7.47
CA ALA A 399 -13.51 15.11 -7.26
C ALA A 399 -12.93 15.06 -5.84
N SER A 400 -13.78 14.85 -4.82
CA SER A 400 -13.34 14.76 -3.43
C SER A 400 -12.47 13.51 -3.17
N THR A 401 -12.93 12.33 -3.63
CA THR A 401 -12.15 11.10 -3.48
C THR A 401 -10.81 11.16 -4.22
N ARG A 402 -10.74 11.84 -5.37
CA ARG A 402 -9.47 12.05 -6.11
C ARG A 402 -8.49 12.88 -5.31
N GLU A 403 -8.96 13.96 -4.69
CA GLU A 403 -8.13 14.81 -3.84
C GLU A 403 -7.57 14.01 -2.64
N GLU A 404 -8.43 13.25 -1.97
CA GLU A 404 -8.06 12.45 -0.81
C GLU A 404 -7.07 11.34 -1.17
N MET A 405 -7.32 10.63 -2.28
CA MET A 405 -6.41 9.58 -2.78
C MET A 405 -5.07 10.15 -3.26
N GLY A 406 -5.05 11.36 -3.83
CA GLY A 406 -3.82 12.09 -4.16
C GLY A 406 -2.94 12.37 -2.94
N LYS A 407 -3.55 12.48 -1.75
CA LYS A 407 -2.88 12.67 -0.45
C LYS A 407 -2.74 11.37 0.36
N GLN A 408 -3.03 10.21 -0.25
CA GLN A 408 -3.05 8.88 0.37
C GLN A 408 -4.00 8.78 1.58
N GLN A 409 -5.03 9.62 1.62
CA GLN A 409 -6.08 9.63 2.67
C GLN A 409 -7.21 8.64 2.33
N ILE A 410 -6.85 7.37 2.14
CA ILE A 410 -7.79 6.33 1.69
C ILE A 410 -9.03 6.22 2.60
N HIS A 411 -8.82 6.29 3.90
CA HIS A 411 -9.88 6.24 4.91
C HIS A 411 -10.90 7.37 4.77
N ARG A 412 -10.48 8.56 4.30
CA ARG A 412 -11.37 9.69 4.05
C ARG A 412 -12.16 9.51 2.76
N ALA A 413 -11.53 8.99 1.71
CA ALA A 413 -12.21 8.62 0.46
C ALA A 413 -13.35 7.63 0.72
N LEU A 414 -13.08 6.57 1.50
CA LEU A 414 -14.11 5.63 1.91
C LEU A 414 -15.17 6.27 2.81
N ALA A 415 -14.79 7.14 3.75
CA ALA A 415 -15.74 7.85 4.60
C ALA A 415 -16.70 8.75 3.80
N SER A 416 -16.20 9.48 2.80
CA SER A 416 -17.00 10.30 1.89
C SER A 416 -17.99 9.44 1.09
N ILE A 417 -17.56 8.27 0.59
CA ILE A 417 -18.46 7.33 -0.11
C ILE A 417 -19.59 6.85 0.83
N ILE A 418 -19.26 6.45 2.06
CA ILE A 418 -20.26 5.98 3.04
C ILE A 418 -21.20 7.12 3.49
N SER A 419 -20.72 8.36 3.51
CA SER A 419 -21.57 9.52 3.77
C SER A 419 -22.69 9.61 2.71
N VAL A 420 -22.34 9.50 1.42
CA VAL A 420 -23.32 9.52 0.33
C VAL A 420 -24.27 8.32 0.40
N VAL A 421 -23.80 7.11 0.77
CA VAL A 421 -24.70 5.96 1.05
C VAL A 421 -25.75 6.33 2.09
N SER A 422 -25.31 6.96 3.20
CA SER A 422 -26.18 7.32 4.32
C SER A 422 -27.15 8.45 3.99
N GLU A 423 -26.75 9.41 3.14
CA GLU A 423 -27.64 10.43 2.58
C GLU A 423 -28.68 9.81 1.63
N THR A 424 -28.26 8.86 0.79
CA THR A 424 -29.15 8.17 -0.15
C THR A 424 -30.19 7.32 0.58
N ASP A 425 -29.81 6.65 1.67
CA ASP A 425 -30.77 5.93 2.52
C ASP A 425 -31.82 6.88 3.14
N ARG A 426 -31.41 8.09 3.55
CA ARG A 426 -32.33 9.12 4.07
C ARG A 426 -33.24 9.66 2.98
N TYR A 427 -32.68 9.97 1.81
CA TYR A 427 -33.46 10.35 0.62
C TYR A 427 -34.50 9.27 0.30
N PHE A 428 -34.09 8.01 0.16
CA PHE A 428 -34.96 6.89 -0.18
C PHE A 428 -36.08 6.72 0.86
N ALA A 429 -35.75 6.86 2.15
CA ALA A 429 -36.74 6.79 3.21
C ALA A 429 -37.74 7.95 3.18
N GLY A 430 -37.27 9.18 2.96
CA GLY A 430 -38.10 10.38 2.87
C GLY A 430 -39.04 10.36 1.68
N GLN A 431 -38.59 9.83 0.53
CA GLN A 431 -39.43 9.68 -0.67
C GLN A 431 -40.47 8.56 -0.55
N ALA A 432 -40.28 7.60 0.37
CA ALA A 432 -41.19 6.49 0.63
C ALA A 432 -41.73 5.77 -0.64
N PRO A 433 -40.87 5.25 -1.54
CA PRO A 433 -41.30 4.67 -2.82
C PRO A 433 -42.28 3.50 -2.67
N TRP A 434 -42.29 2.82 -1.52
CA TRP A 434 -43.24 1.74 -1.22
C TRP A 434 -44.69 2.22 -1.08
N ALA A 435 -44.90 3.49 -0.76
CA ALA A 435 -46.20 4.14 -0.76
C ALA A 435 -46.53 4.65 -2.17
N LEU A 436 -45.56 5.29 -2.83
CA LEU A 436 -45.70 5.86 -4.18
C LEU A 436 -46.15 4.85 -5.22
N LYS A 437 -45.77 3.57 -5.09
CA LYS A 437 -46.23 2.50 -5.99
C LYS A 437 -47.75 2.43 -6.19
N LYS A 438 -48.54 2.93 -5.24
CA LYS A 438 -50.02 2.96 -5.30
C LYS A 438 -50.57 4.32 -5.73
N THR A 439 -49.87 5.41 -5.39
CA THR A 439 -50.39 6.77 -5.51
C THR A 439 -49.80 7.52 -6.69
N ASP A 440 -48.52 7.30 -7.00
CA ASP A 440 -47.76 7.97 -8.06
C ASP A 440 -46.61 7.06 -8.56
N PRO A 441 -46.91 6.10 -9.44
CA PRO A 441 -45.91 5.18 -9.98
C PRO A 441 -44.79 5.87 -10.80
N GLU A 442 -45.08 7.02 -11.42
CA GLU A 442 -44.09 7.79 -12.18
C GLU A 442 -43.04 8.43 -11.25
N ARG A 443 -43.51 9.04 -10.15
CA ARG A 443 -42.61 9.54 -9.10
C ARG A 443 -41.79 8.41 -8.48
N MET A 444 -42.42 7.27 -8.20
CA MET A 444 -41.68 6.08 -7.71
C MET A 444 -40.56 5.69 -8.67
N GLY A 445 -40.84 5.64 -9.97
CA GLY A 445 -39.84 5.34 -11.01
C GLY A 445 -38.65 6.29 -10.94
N THR A 446 -38.89 7.59 -10.82
CA THR A 446 -37.84 8.60 -10.70
C THR A 446 -36.96 8.39 -9.45
N VAL A 447 -37.57 8.13 -8.30
CA VAL A 447 -36.84 7.87 -7.03
C VAL A 447 -35.98 6.61 -7.12
N LEU A 448 -36.53 5.53 -7.72
CA LEU A 448 -35.82 4.28 -7.93
C LEU A 448 -34.66 4.44 -8.92
N TYR A 449 -34.86 5.22 -10.00
CA TYR A 449 -33.80 5.57 -10.95
C TYR A 449 -32.64 6.28 -10.26
N VAL A 450 -32.93 7.36 -9.53
CA VAL A 450 -31.92 8.16 -8.81
C VAL A 450 -31.12 7.27 -7.85
N THR A 451 -31.81 6.42 -7.10
CA THR A 451 -31.15 5.54 -6.13
C THR A 451 -30.28 4.47 -6.81
N ALA A 452 -30.78 3.82 -7.87
CA ALA A 452 -30.00 2.84 -8.63
C ALA A 452 -28.76 3.47 -9.27
N GLU A 453 -28.87 4.72 -9.72
CA GLU A 453 -27.76 5.47 -10.29
C GLU A 453 -26.70 5.83 -9.24
N VAL A 454 -27.12 6.22 -8.03
CA VAL A 454 -26.18 6.41 -6.92
C VAL A 454 -25.45 5.11 -6.58
N VAL A 455 -26.17 3.98 -6.51
CA VAL A 455 -25.57 2.65 -6.31
C VAL A 455 -24.53 2.34 -7.39
N ARG A 456 -24.81 2.63 -8.66
CA ARG A 456 -23.86 2.44 -9.76
C ARG A 456 -22.58 3.24 -9.56
N GLN A 457 -22.67 4.54 -9.28
CA GLN A 457 -21.48 5.38 -9.10
C GLN A 457 -20.66 4.99 -7.87
N ILE A 458 -21.33 4.69 -6.76
CA ILE A 458 -20.68 4.17 -5.55
C ILE A 458 -19.96 2.86 -5.85
N ALA A 459 -20.59 1.95 -6.59
CA ALA A 459 -19.97 0.70 -6.98
C ALA A 459 -18.73 0.92 -7.87
N ILE A 460 -18.74 1.88 -8.79
CA ILE A 460 -17.54 2.27 -9.56
C ILE A 460 -16.44 2.81 -8.65
N LEU A 461 -16.77 3.74 -7.74
CA LEU A 461 -15.82 4.37 -6.83
C LEU A 461 -15.23 3.40 -5.79
N LEU A 462 -15.94 2.31 -5.46
CA LEU A 462 -15.47 1.29 -4.52
C LEU A 462 -14.55 0.23 -5.15
N ARG A 463 -14.48 0.15 -6.49
CA ARG A 463 -13.65 -0.85 -7.20
C ARG A 463 -12.18 -0.90 -6.78
N PRO A 464 -11.49 0.21 -6.44
CA PRO A 464 -10.12 0.13 -5.95
C PRO A 464 -9.98 -0.63 -4.62
N PHE A 465 -11.00 -0.53 -3.77
CA PHE A 465 -10.95 -0.99 -2.39
C PHE A 465 -11.52 -2.41 -2.25
N MET A 466 -12.63 -2.69 -2.96
CA MET A 466 -13.35 -3.97 -2.95
C MET A 466 -13.65 -4.44 -4.39
N PRO A 467 -12.65 -4.92 -5.14
CA PRO A 467 -12.81 -5.18 -6.58
C PRO A 467 -13.91 -6.18 -6.92
N ASP A 468 -14.06 -7.27 -6.16
CA ASP A 468 -14.97 -8.36 -6.51
C ASP A 468 -16.43 -7.99 -6.17
N SER A 469 -16.63 -7.42 -4.99
CA SER A 469 -17.93 -6.97 -4.48
C SER A 469 -18.46 -5.78 -5.27
N SER A 470 -17.58 -4.87 -5.66
CA SER A 470 -17.93 -3.77 -6.57
C SER A 470 -18.32 -4.28 -7.95
N GLY A 471 -17.63 -5.31 -8.45
CA GLY A 471 -18.03 -6.02 -9.68
C GLY A 471 -19.46 -6.57 -9.59
N LYS A 472 -19.77 -7.29 -8.51
CA LYS A 472 -21.11 -7.81 -8.24
C LYS A 472 -22.17 -6.70 -8.15
N LEU A 473 -21.88 -5.60 -7.46
CA LEU A 473 -22.80 -4.45 -7.40
C LEU A 473 -23.06 -3.85 -8.79
N LEU A 474 -22.03 -3.76 -9.63
CA LEU A 474 -22.17 -3.27 -11.01
C LEU A 474 -22.97 -4.23 -11.89
N ASP A 475 -22.89 -5.53 -11.65
CA ASP A 475 -23.73 -6.53 -12.31
C ASP A 475 -25.21 -6.35 -11.92
N LEU A 476 -25.50 -6.05 -10.63
CA LEU A 476 -26.88 -5.85 -10.17
C LEU A 476 -27.59 -4.64 -10.82
N VAL A 477 -26.84 -3.62 -11.22
CA VAL A 477 -27.37 -2.46 -11.97
C VAL A 477 -27.17 -2.60 -13.48
N ALA A 478 -26.75 -3.78 -13.95
CA ALA A 478 -26.47 -4.08 -15.36
C ALA A 478 -25.52 -3.08 -16.04
N ALA A 479 -24.52 -2.57 -15.31
CA ALA A 479 -23.54 -1.65 -15.87
C ALA A 479 -22.68 -2.39 -16.92
N PRO A 480 -22.58 -1.88 -18.17
CA PRO A 480 -21.78 -2.52 -19.22
C PRO A 480 -20.32 -2.69 -18.80
N ALA A 481 -19.67 -3.77 -19.23
CA ALA A 481 -18.29 -4.09 -18.82
C ALA A 481 -17.27 -2.99 -19.17
N ASP A 482 -17.50 -2.27 -20.28
CA ASP A 482 -16.69 -1.15 -20.78
C ASP A 482 -17.06 0.21 -20.13
N LYS A 483 -18.03 0.23 -19.21
CA LYS A 483 -18.53 1.43 -18.51
C LYS A 483 -18.41 1.33 -16.99
N ARG A 484 -17.31 0.74 -16.52
CA ARG A 484 -17.03 0.51 -15.08
C ARG A 484 -15.84 1.31 -14.56
N ASP A 485 -15.26 2.21 -15.34
CA ASP A 485 -14.16 3.09 -14.93
C ASP A 485 -14.65 4.49 -14.52
N PHE A 486 -13.73 5.39 -14.13
CA PHE A 486 -14.11 6.72 -13.69
C PHE A 486 -14.56 7.64 -14.83
N ALA A 487 -14.33 7.26 -16.10
CA ALA A 487 -14.88 7.99 -17.24
C ALA A 487 -16.40 7.77 -17.40
N ALA A 488 -16.95 6.75 -16.75
CA ALA A 488 -18.40 6.48 -16.66
C ALA A 488 -19.07 7.09 -15.42
N LEU A 489 -18.39 7.91 -14.62
CA LEU A 489 -19.01 8.65 -13.52
C LEU A 489 -19.76 9.90 -14.04
N GLY A 490 -20.70 10.41 -13.23
CA GLY A 490 -21.49 11.58 -13.58
C GLY A 490 -22.51 11.36 -14.70
N GLU A 491 -22.99 12.49 -15.25
CA GLU A 491 -24.02 12.52 -16.31
C GLU A 491 -23.70 11.65 -17.53
N ALA A 492 -22.43 11.57 -17.93
CA ALA A 492 -22.00 10.87 -19.13
C ALA A 492 -22.14 9.34 -19.06
N GLY A 493 -22.26 8.76 -17.86
CA GLY A 493 -22.40 7.32 -17.66
C GLY A 493 -23.66 6.90 -16.92
N ARG A 494 -24.65 7.79 -16.79
CA ARG A 494 -25.93 7.53 -16.14
C ARG A 494 -26.62 6.28 -16.70
N LEU A 495 -27.37 5.58 -15.84
CA LEU A 495 -28.16 4.41 -16.22
C LEU A 495 -29.11 4.72 -17.39
N THR A 496 -29.23 3.76 -18.30
CA THR A 496 -30.17 3.84 -19.43
C THR A 496 -31.51 3.21 -19.04
N ALA A 497 -32.61 3.96 -19.18
CA ALA A 497 -33.95 3.44 -18.95
C ALA A 497 -34.27 2.24 -19.85
N GLY A 498 -35.08 1.32 -19.35
CA GLY A 498 -35.42 0.07 -20.04
C GLY A 498 -34.37 -1.04 -19.93
N THR A 499 -33.19 -0.78 -19.36
CA THR A 499 -32.17 -1.81 -19.11
C THR A 499 -32.72 -2.88 -18.18
N THR A 500 -32.70 -4.14 -18.61
CA THR A 500 -33.21 -5.27 -17.83
C THR A 500 -32.29 -5.57 -16.64
N LEU A 501 -32.90 -5.78 -15.48
CA LEU A 501 -32.26 -6.21 -14.25
C LEU A 501 -32.69 -7.64 -13.89
N GLU A 502 -31.75 -8.39 -13.33
CA GLU A 502 -32.05 -9.66 -12.67
C GLU A 502 -32.49 -9.43 -11.22
N ALA A 503 -33.13 -10.44 -10.62
CA ALA A 503 -33.45 -10.39 -9.20
C ALA A 503 -32.16 -10.25 -8.38
N PRO A 504 -32.04 -9.23 -7.50
CA PRO A 504 -30.79 -8.96 -6.83
C PRO A 504 -30.44 -10.05 -5.82
N THR A 505 -29.17 -10.44 -5.80
CA THR A 505 -28.60 -11.31 -4.78
C THR A 505 -27.81 -10.48 -3.75
N PRO A 506 -27.81 -10.85 -2.45
CA PRO A 506 -27.05 -10.11 -1.45
C PRO A 506 -25.54 -10.14 -1.75
N VAL A 507 -24.92 -8.97 -1.90
CA VAL A 507 -23.46 -8.84 -2.12
C VAL A 507 -22.68 -9.00 -0.83
N PHE A 508 -23.19 -8.40 0.25
CA PHE A 508 -22.55 -8.40 1.57
C PHE A 508 -23.44 -9.16 2.57
N PRO A 509 -23.19 -10.45 2.81
CA PRO A 509 -23.87 -11.16 3.88
C PRO A 509 -23.50 -10.53 5.24
N ARG A 510 -24.48 -10.48 6.16
CA ARG A 510 -24.20 -10.05 7.54
C ARG A 510 -23.23 -11.02 8.20
N TYR A 511 -22.26 -10.47 8.92
CA TYR A 511 -21.39 -11.23 9.78
C TYR A 511 -22.10 -11.56 11.09
N VAL A 512 -22.15 -12.86 11.41
CA VAL A 512 -22.59 -13.37 12.72
C VAL A 512 -21.38 -14.05 13.32
N ALA A 513 -20.94 -13.57 14.49
CA ALA A 513 -19.83 -14.21 15.19
C ALA A 513 -20.20 -15.67 15.50
N PRO A 514 -19.28 -16.63 15.33
CA PRO A 514 -19.49 -18.00 15.79
C PRO A 514 -19.90 -18.01 17.27
N GLU A 515 -20.81 -18.90 17.65
CA GLU A 515 -21.09 -19.13 19.07
C GLU A 515 -19.81 -19.59 19.77
N ALA A 516 -19.53 -18.99 20.94
CA ALA A 516 -18.29 -19.14 21.69
C ALA A 516 -18.10 -20.54 22.30
#